data_AF-S2E3E0-F1
#
_entry.id   AF-S2E3E0-F1
#
_cell.length_a   1.000
_cell.length_b   1.000
_cell.length_c   1.000
_cell.angle_alpha   90.00
_cell.angle_beta   90.00
_cell.angle_gamma   90.00
#
_symmetry.space_group_name_H-M   'P 1'
#
loop_
_entity.id
_entity.type
_entity.pdbx_description
1 polymer ?
#
loop_
_entity_poly.entity_id
_entity_poly.type
_entity_poly.pdbx_seq_one_letter_code
_entity_poly.pdbx_strand_id
1 'polypeptide(L)' 'KLEFDSVDITQVTISKSRKTSKGTMMLARNPVTIISATKI' A
#
# COMPACT_ATOMS: atom_id res chain seq x y z
N LYS A 1 -22.04 16.53 9.87
CA LYS A 1 -21.14 15.46 10.36
C LYS A 1 -21.21 14.36 9.29
N LEU A 2 -20.09 13.91 8.72
CA LEU A 2 -20.13 12.81 7.76
C LEU A 2 -20.23 11.52 8.58
N GLU A 3 -21.38 10.84 8.50
CA GLU A 3 -21.68 9.62 9.25
C GLU A 3 -21.26 8.41 8.40
N PHE A 4 -20.08 7.86 8.71
CA PHE A 4 -19.57 6.63 8.11
C PHE A 4 -19.77 5.49 9.11
N ASP A 5 -20.31 4.36 8.64
CA ASP A 5 -20.60 3.17 9.45
C ASP A 5 -19.32 2.37 9.74
N SER A 6 -18.44 2.26 8.73
CA SER A 6 -17.13 1.63 8.87
C SER A 6 -16.06 2.38 8.07
N VAL A 7 -14.85 2.47 8.63
CA VAL A 7 -13.66 3.00 7.94
C VAL A 7 -12.52 1.99 8.10
N ASP A 8 -12.09 1.40 6.99
CA ASP A 8 -10.99 0.44 6.93
C ASP A 8 -9.77 1.10 6.26
N ILE A 9 -8.64 1.09 6.97
CA ILE A 9 -7.38 1.63 6.46
C ILE A 9 -6.42 0.46 6.25
N THR A 10 -6.08 0.16 5.00
CA THR A 10 -5.14 -0.89 4.65
C THR A 10 -3.90 -0.30 4.00
N GLN A 11 -2.73 -0.57 4.55
CA GLN A 11 -1.44 -0.18 3.95
C GLN A 11 -0.79 -1.38 3.27
N VAL A 12 -0.62 -1.28 1.96
CA VAL A 12 0.03 -2.32 1.14
C VAL A 12 1.41 -1.81 0.73
N THR A 13 2.47 -2.53 1.10
CA THR A 13 3.82 -2.19 0.65
C THR A 13 4.21 -3.10 -0.51
N ILE A 14 4.31 -2.54 -1.72
CA ILE A 14 4.76 -3.29 -2.90
C ILE A 14 6.27 -3.18 -2.99
N SER A 15 6.94 -4.33 -2.93
CA SER A 15 8.39 -4.43 -3.16
C SER A 15 8.73 -5.38 -4.30
N LYS A 16 9.62 -4.96 -5.19
CA LYS A 16 10.09 -5.78 -6.33
C LYS A 16 11.60 -5.94 -6.29
N SER A 17 12.07 -7.18 -6.33
CA SER A 17 13.49 -7.48 -6.53
C SER A 17 13.85 -7.40 -8.01
N ARG A 18 15.07 -6.95 -8.30
CA ARG A 18 15.66 -6.97 -9.64
C ARG A 18 17.12 -7.41 -9.54
N LYS A 19 17.51 -8.35 -10.40
CA LYS A 19 18.91 -8.70 -10.60
C LYS A 19 19.61 -7.50 -11.25
N THR A 20 20.63 -6.97 -10.58
CA THR A 20 21.54 -5.94 -11.09
C THR A 20 22.91 -6.56 -11.31
N SER A 21 23.80 -5.86 -12.00
CA SER A 21 25.15 -6.36 -12.33
C SER A 21 26.00 -6.75 -11.11
N LYS A 22 25.69 -6.23 -9.91
CA LYS A 22 26.41 -6.52 -8.66
C LYS A 22 25.62 -7.41 -7.68
N GLY A 23 24.46 -7.93 -8.08
CA GLY A 23 23.61 -8.78 -7.22
C GLY A 23 22.11 -8.43 -7.29
N THR A 24 21.29 -9.14 -6.54
CA THR A 24 19.84 -8.90 -6.46
C THR A 24 19.56 -7.74 -5.52
N MET A 25 18.93 -6.67 -6.02
CA MET A 25 18.52 -5.53 -5.20
C MET A 25 16.99 -5.40 -5.18
N MET A 26 16.45 -4.97 -4.05
CA MET A 26 15.05 -4.54 -3.96
C MET A 26 14.96 -3.11 -4.50
N LEU A 27 14.24 -2.90 -5.60
CA LEU A 27 14.22 -1.61 -6.32
C LEU A 27 13.02 -0.73 -6.04
N ALA A 28 11.86 -1.32 -5.76
CA ALA A 28 10.65 -0.57 -5.48
C ALA A 28 10.27 -0.77 -4.01
N ARG A 29 9.92 0.32 -3.33
CA ARG A 29 9.18 0.36 -2.06
C ARG A 29 8.16 1.46 -2.19
N ASN A 30 7.01 1.12 -2.77
CA ASN A 30 5.92 2.05 -2.95
C ASN A 30 4.81 1.64 -1.98
N PRO A 31 4.77 2.22 -0.76
CA PRO A 31 3.64 2.01 0.13
C PRO A 31 2.40 2.69 -0.46
N VAL A 32 1.32 1.93 -0.60
CA VAL A 32 0.01 2.41 -1.04
C VAL A 32 -0.94 2.30 0.14
N THR A 33 -1.49 3.44 0.56
CA THR A 33 -2.50 3.50 1.62
C THR A 33 -3.89 3.54 0.98
N ILE A 34 -4.69 2.53 1.27
CA ILE A 34 -6.07 2.41 0.82
C ILE A 34 -6.97 2.78 2.00
N ILE A 35 -7.84 3.77 1.80
CA ILE A 35 -8.87 4.16 2.76
C ILE A 35 -10.20 3.74 2.16
N SER A 36 -10.85 2.75 2.76
CA SER A 36 -12.21 2.33 2.44
C SER A 36 -13.15 2.86 3.51
N ALA A 37 -14.27 3.46 3.11
CA ALA A 37 -15.27 3.95 4.04
C ALA A 37 -16.67 3.61 3.52
N THR A 38 -17.48 3.00 4.36
CA THR A 38 -18.90 2.72 4.08
C THR A 38 -19.73 3.83 4.69
N LYS A 39 -20.51 4.51 3.87
CA LYS A 39 -21.44 5.55 4.33
C LYS A 39 -22.76 4.91 4.76
N ILE A 40 -23.39 5.44 5.82
CA ILE A 40 -24.78 5.12 6.20
C ILE A 40 -25.75 5.56 5.10
#